data_AF-A0A1V5UUC5-F1
#
_entry.id   AF-A0A1V5UUC5-F1
#
_cell.length_a   1.000
_cell.length_b   1.000
_cell.length_c   1.000
_cell.angle_alpha   90.00
_cell.angle_beta   90.00
_cell.angle_gamma   90.00
#
_symmetry.space_group_name_H-M   'P 1'
#
loop_
_entity.id
_entity.type
_entity.pdbx_description
1 polymer ?
#
loop_
_entity_poly.entity_id
_entity_poly.type
_entity_poly.pdbx_seq_one_letter_code
_entity_poly.pdbx_strand_id
1 'polypeptide(L)'
;MSRNDSPEEIVFTTNEARIMLMWSEQTLRGGHWGDGDVLFPDEARALEKINDIAHGGRPRVTARDIEIILNWMSAHCGGDTLTGHLSLNHEESQLREKLTRMKDAG
;
A
#
# COMPACT_ATOMS: atom_id res chain seq x y z
N MET A 1 36.10 8.39 1.57
CA MET A 1 34.97 8.54 0.63
C MET A 1 33.71 8.17 1.39
N SER A 2 33.08 9.14 2.03
CA SER A 2 31.83 8.92 2.76
C SER A 2 30.71 8.73 1.73
N ARG A 3 30.13 7.53 1.67
CA ARG A 3 28.85 7.34 0.99
C ARG A 3 27.83 8.14 1.79
N ASN A 4 27.30 9.21 1.18
CA ASN A 4 26.06 9.81 1.63
C ASN A 4 24.95 8.78 1.38
N ASP A 5 24.81 7.80 2.27
CA ASP A 5 23.61 6.98 2.39
C ASP A 5 22.52 7.83 3.05
N SER A 6 22.10 8.89 2.35
CA SER A 6 20.78 9.46 2.62
C SER A 6 19.80 8.34 2.31
N PRO A 7 18.89 7.95 3.23
CA PRO A 7 17.92 6.91 2.95
C PRO A 7 17.24 7.30 1.64
N GLU A 8 17.39 6.48 0.60
CA GLU A 8 16.76 6.74 -0.69
C GLU A 8 15.29 7.05 -0.38
N GLU A 9 14.85 8.26 -0.69
CA GLU A 9 13.45 8.60 -0.53
C GLU A 9 12.70 7.71 -1.50
N ILE A 10 12.13 6.62 -0.99
CA ILE A 10 11.45 5.64 -1.84
C ILE A 10 10.17 6.31 -2.33
N VAL A 11 10.20 6.77 -3.57
CA VAL A 11 9.07 7.43 -4.25
C VAL A 11 8.23 6.38 -4.95
N PHE A 12 6.91 6.45 -4.77
CA PHE A 12 5.96 5.65 -5.54
C PHE A 12 5.66 6.31 -6.88
N THR A 13 5.59 5.49 -7.92
CA THR A 13 5.13 5.91 -9.25
C THR A 13 3.60 6.01 -9.27
N THR A 14 3.08 6.75 -10.25
CA THR A 14 1.64 6.81 -10.52
C THR A 14 1.03 5.42 -10.77
N ASN A 15 1.78 4.49 -11.39
CA ASN A 15 1.30 3.14 -11.63
C ASN A 15 1.17 2.34 -10.34
N GLU A 16 2.21 2.38 -9.49
CA GLU A 16 2.18 1.75 -8.17
C GLU A 16 1.03 2.31 -7.32
N ALA A 17 0.78 3.62 -7.38
CA ALA A 17 -0.35 4.24 -6.70
C ALA A 17 -1.71 3.72 -7.20
N ARG A 18 -1.87 3.53 -8.52
CA ARG A 18 -3.10 2.94 -9.08
C ARG A 18 -3.32 1.51 -8.61
N ILE A 19 -2.25 0.71 -8.51
CA ILE A 19 -2.32 -0.64 -7.94
C ILE A 19 -2.79 -0.60 -6.49
N MET A 20 -2.21 0.29 -5.67
CA MET A 20 -2.63 0.44 -4.27
C MET A 20 -4.08 0.93 -4.14
N LEU A 21 -4.56 1.79 -5.04
CA LEU A 21 -5.97 2.19 -5.07
C LEU A 21 -6.89 0.99 -5.36
N MET A 22 -6.56 0.13 -6.31
CA MET A 22 -7.34 -1.08 -6.59
C MET A 22 -7.44 -2.00 -5.36
N TRP A 23 -6.35 -2.18 -4.62
CA TRP A 23 -6.36 -2.93 -3.37
C TRP A 23 -7.27 -2.29 -2.32
N SER A 24 -7.21 -0.96 -2.18
CA SER A 24 -8.05 -0.22 -1.23
C SER A 24 -9.55 -0.34 -1.55
N GLU A 25 -9.95 -0.21 -2.83
CA GLU A 25 -11.35 -0.24 -3.23
C GLU A 25 -12.01 -1.58 -2.88
N GLN A 26 -11.33 -2.70 -3.17
CA GLN A 26 -11.85 -4.02 -2.86
C GLN A 26 -11.92 -4.26 -1.35
N THR A 27 -10.92 -3.79 -0.61
CA THR A 27 -10.85 -4.00 0.85
C THR A 27 -11.90 -3.19 1.60
N LEU A 28 -12.08 -1.92 1.21
CA LEU A 28 -13.05 -1.01 1.82
C LEU A 28 -14.50 -1.41 1.48
N ARG A 29 -14.79 -1.73 0.21
CA ARG A 29 -16.12 -2.21 -0.20
C ARG A 29 -16.46 -3.60 0.35
N GLY A 30 -15.44 -4.43 0.59
CA GLY A 30 -15.60 -5.78 1.10
C GLY A 30 -15.94 -5.87 2.60
N GLY A 31 -15.94 -4.75 3.33
CA GLY A 31 -16.26 -4.74 4.76
C GLY A 31 -15.23 -5.49 5.60
N HIS A 32 -13.93 -5.28 5.31
CA HIS A 32 -12.80 -5.90 6.01
C HIS A 32 -12.88 -5.81 7.55
N TRP A 33 -13.48 -4.74 8.10
CA TRP A 33 -13.59 -4.51 9.55
C TRP A 33 -15.01 -4.68 10.12
N GLY A 34 -15.91 -5.37 9.41
CA GLY A 34 -17.23 -5.76 9.91
C GLY A 34 -18.37 -4.77 9.62
N ASP A 35 -18.07 -3.60 9.06
CA ASP A 35 -19.05 -2.67 8.50
C ASP A 35 -18.47 -2.03 7.23
N GLY A 36 -19.08 -2.28 6.07
CA GLY A 36 -18.57 -1.89 4.74
C GLY A 36 -18.52 -0.38 4.48
N ASP A 37 -18.96 0.42 5.44
CA ASP A 37 -19.10 1.88 5.33
C ASP A 37 -18.23 2.67 6.32
N VAL A 38 -17.41 2.00 7.14
CA VAL A 38 -16.54 2.68 8.12
C VAL A 38 -15.09 2.71 7.63
N LEU A 39 -14.64 3.91 7.28
CA LEU A 39 -13.24 4.20 6.98
C LEU A 39 -12.56 4.78 8.22
N PHE A 40 -11.52 4.12 8.73
CA PHE A 40 -10.76 4.66 9.87
C PHE A 40 -9.95 5.90 9.46
N PRO A 41 -9.70 6.87 10.37
CA PRO A 41 -8.98 8.10 10.04
C PRO A 41 -7.59 7.87 9.42
N ASP A 42 -6.91 6.82 9.88
CA ASP A 42 -5.61 6.38 9.36
C ASP A 42 -5.71 5.86 7.92
N GLU A 43 -6.77 5.11 7.61
CA GLU A 43 -7.04 4.59 6.26
C GLU A 43 -7.41 5.73 5.30
N ALA A 44 -8.22 6.69 5.75
CA ALA A 44 -8.53 7.90 4.97
C ALA A 44 -7.27 8.69 4.61
N ARG A 45 -6.37 8.86 5.58
CA ARG A 45 -5.08 9.55 5.39
C ARG A 45 -4.17 8.80 4.41
N ALA A 46 -4.08 7.47 4.52
CA ALA A 46 -3.31 6.67 3.58
C ALA A 46 -3.90 6.74 2.15
N LEU A 47 -5.23 6.67 2.04
CA LEU A 47 -5.95 6.75 0.77
C LEU A 47 -5.75 8.11 0.09
N GLU A 48 -5.85 9.21 0.82
CA GLU A 48 -5.60 10.56 0.31
C GLU A 48 -4.20 10.69 -0.27
N LYS A 49 -3.18 10.20 0.44
CA LYS A 49 -1.78 10.23 -0.03
C LYS A 49 -1.58 9.41 -1.29
N ILE A 50 -2.16 8.22 -1.37
CA ILE A 50 -2.06 7.39 -2.58
C ILE A 50 -2.76 8.08 -3.76
N ASN A 51 -3.91 8.71 -3.51
CA ASN A 51 -4.62 9.47 -4.52
C ASN A 51 -3.79 10.65 -5.04
N ASP A 52 -3.10 11.38 -4.15
CA ASP A 52 -2.18 12.44 -4.53
C ASP A 52 -1.02 11.91 -5.40
N ILE A 53 -0.39 10.79 -5.03
CA ILE A 53 0.65 10.13 -5.84
C ILE A 53 0.12 9.72 -7.23
N ALA A 54 -1.11 9.18 -7.29
CA ALA A 54 -1.75 8.81 -8.54
C ALA A 54 -1.96 10.00 -9.49
N HIS A 55 -1.99 11.22 -8.96
CA HIS A 55 -2.10 12.47 -9.71
C HIS A 55 -0.77 13.24 -9.85
N GLY A 56 0.36 12.59 -9.51
CA GLY A 56 1.71 13.14 -9.68
C GLY A 56 2.26 13.86 -8.45
N GLY A 57 1.51 13.86 -7.34
CA GLY A 57 1.96 14.33 -6.04
C GLY A 57 3.10 13.47 -5.47
N ARG A 58 3.77 14.01 -4.45
CA ARG A 58 4.85 13.33 -3.72
C ARG A 58 4.70 13.51 -2.20
N PRO A 59 3.56 13.10 -1.63
CA PRO A 59 3.36 13.19 -0.20
C PRO A 59 4.32 12.24 0.52
N ARG A 60 4.76 12.64 1.71
CA ARG A 60 5.54 11.76 2.58
C ARG A 60 4.66 10.61 3.07
N VAL A 61 5.04 9.39 2.73
CA VAL A 61 4.39 8.15 3.22
C VAL A 61 5.07 7.71 4.52
N THR A 62 4.29 7.39 5.55
CA THR A 62 4.80 6.93 6.86
C THR A 62 4.80 5.41 6.95
N ALA A 63 5.50 4.84 7.93
CA ALA A 63 5.42 3.41 8.23
C ALA A 63 3.98 2.94 8.48
N ARG A 64 3.18 3.78 9.17
CA ARG A 64 1.76 3.50 9.41
C ARG A 64 0.94 3.44 8.12
N ASP A 65 1.23 4.30 7.14
CA ASP A 65 0.55 4.27 5.83
C ASP A 65 0.88 2.96 5.09
N ILE A 66 2.13 2.52 5.17
CA ILE A 66 2.59 1.28 4.54
C ILE A 66 1.92 0.06 5.14
N GLU A 67 1.76 0.00 6.47
CA GLU A 67 1.04 -1.08 7.13
C GLU A 67 -0.39 -1.22 6.62
N ILE A 68 -1.08 -0.09 6.47
CA ILE A 68 -2.45 -0.04 5.96
C ILE A 68 -2.51 -0.56 4.52
N ILE A 69 -1.59 -0.10 3.67
CA ILE A 69 -1.51 -0.54 2.27
C ILE A 69 -1.24 -2.04 2.17
N LEU A 70 -0.33 -2.57 2.99
CA LEU A 70 -0.05 -4.00 3.03
C LEU A 70 -1.24 -4.82 3.52
N ASN A 71 -2.04 -4.28 4.45
CA ASN A 71 -3.29 -4.91 4.86
C ASN A 71 -4.31 -4.95 3.72
N TRP A 72 -4.47 -3.85 2.97
CA TRP A 72 -5.33 -3.82 1.79
C TRP A 72 -4.88 -4.82 0.72
N MET A 73 -3.59 -4.90 0.44
CA MET A 73 -3.02 -5.91 -0.46
C MET A 73 -3.34 -7.32 0.03
N SER A 74 -3.16 -7.59 1.32
CA SER A 74 -3.43 -8.91 1.90
C SER A 74 -4.90 -9.30 1.78
N ALA A 75 -5.82 -8.36 2.00
CA ALA A 75 -7.25 -8.61 1.86
C ALA A 75 -7.65 -8.79 0.38
N HIS A 76 -7.09 -7.99 -0.52
CA HIS A 76 -7.35 -8.06 -1.96
C HIS A 76 -6.83 -9.37 -2.58
N CYS A 77 -5.57 -9.71 -2.30
CA CYS A 77 -4.86 -10.83 -2.96
C CYS A 77 -4.95 -12.16 -2.18
N GLY A 78 -5.43 -12.13 -0.93
CA GLY A 78 -5.53 -13.30 -0.04
C GLY A 78 -6.94 -13.88 0.09
N GLY A 79 -7.96 -13.22 -0.45
CA GLY A 79 -9.36 -13.63 -0.30
C GLY A 79 -9.74 -14.97 -0.96
N ASP A 80 -8.97 -15.44 -1.95
CA ASP A 80 -9.35 -16.57 -2.80
C ASP A 80 -8.50 -17.84 -2.65
N THR A 81 -7.49 -17.86 -1.77
CA THR A 81 -6.64 -19.04 -1.61
C THR A 81 -6.86 -19.74 -0.26
N LEU A 82 -7.45 -20.95 -0.32
CA LEU A 82 -7.53 -21.91 0.79
C LEU A 82 -6.15 -22.28 1.39
N THR A 83 -5.05 -21.84 0.77
CA THR A 83 -3.66 -22.09 1.13
C THR A 83 -2.96 -20.89 1.77
N GLY A 84 -3.60 -19.72 1.88
CA GLY A 84 -2.98 -18.50 2.43
C GLY A 84 -1.91 -17.87 1.52
N HIS A 85 -1.86 -18.25 0.24
CA HIS A 85 -0.95 -17.69 -0.75
C HIS A 85 -1.56 -16.45 -1.41
N LEU A 86 -0.84 -15.33 -1.38
CA LEU A 86 -1.25 -14.15 -2.15
C LEU A 86 -1.06 -14.42 -3.65
N SER A 87 -2.14 -14.29 -4.43
CA SER A 87 -2.05 -14.30 -5.90
C SER A 87 -1.65 -12.92 -6.39
N LEU A 88 -0.34 -12.70 -6.54
CA LEU A 88 0.24 -11.44 -7.02
C LEU A 88 0.80 -11.63 -8.43
N ASN A 89 0.57 -10.65 -9.30
CA ASN A 89 1.32 -10.55 -10.54
C ASN A 89 2.75 -10.01 -10.29
N HIS A 90 3.55 -9.88 -11.34
CA HIS A 90 4.95 -9.43 -11.23
C HIS A 90 5.08 -8.01 -10.64
N GLU A 91 4.25 -7.07 -11.10
CA GLU A 91 4.27 -5.68 -10.64
C GLU A 91 3.82 -5.57 -9.18
N GLU A 92 2.77 -6.31 -8.81
CA GLU A 92 2.28 -6.37 -7.42
C GLU A 92 3.30 -7.00 -6.47
N SER A 93 4.03 -8.01 -6.93
CA SER A 93 5.11 -8.65 -6.15
C SER A 93 6.26 -7.68 -5.88
N GLN A 94 6.70 -6.93 -6.90
CA GLN A 94 7.73 -5.90 -6.75
C GLN A 94 7.29 -4.77 -5.81
N LEU A 95 6.03 -4.33 -5.96
CA LEU A 95 5.46 -3.29 -5.10
C LEU A 95 5.38 -3.76 -3.64
N ARG A 96 4.98 -5.01 -3.40
CA ARG A 96 4.99 -5.60 -2.05
C ARG A 96 6.39 -5.61 -1.44
N GLU A 97 7.41 -6.02 -2.18
CA GLU A 97 8.79 -6.03 -1.70
C GLU A 97 9.27 -4.61 -1.35
N LYS A 98 8.95 -3.63 -2.19
CA LYS A 98 9.24 -2.22 -1.96
C LYS A 98 8.58 -1.70 -0.68
N LEU A 99 7.27 -1.97 -0.50
CA LEU A 99 6.52 -1.62 0.70
C LEU A 99 7.10 -2.28 1.96
N THR A 100 7.47 -3.57 1.87
CA THR A 100 8.03 -4.32 3.01
C THR A 100 9.37 -3.71 3.44
N ARG A 101 10.27 -3.40 2.50
CA ARG A 101 11.55 -2.74 2.79
C ARG A 101 11.36 -1.40 3.47
N MET A 102 10.38 -0.60 3.04
CA MET A 102 10.09 0.69 3.65
C MET A 102 9.53 0.55 5.07
N LYS A 103 8.74 -0.49 5.34
CA LYS A 103 8.25 -0.79 6.69
C LYS A 103 9.39 -1.12 7.65
N ASP A 104 10.36 -1.91 7.20
CA ASP A 104 11.51 -2.33 8.02
C ASP A 104 12.57 -1.23 8.21
N ALA A 105 12.53 -0.18 7.39
CA ALA A 105 13.47 0.94 7.43
C ALA A 105 13.01 2.15 8.27
N GLY A 106 11.75 2.16 8.73
CA GLY A 106 11.16 3.22 9.55
C GLY A 106 11.13 2.89 11.03
#